data_AF-A0A2N5GMH9-F1
#
_entry.id   AF-A0A2N5GMH9-F1
#
_cell.length_a   1.000
_cell.length_b   1.000
_cell.length_c   1.000
_cell.angle_alpha   90.00
_cell.angle_beta   90.00
_cell.angle_gamma   90.00
#
_symmetry.space_group_name_H-M   'P 1'
#
loop_
_entity.id
_entity.type
_entity.pdbx_description
1 polymer ?
#
loop_
_entity_poly.entity_id
_entity_poly.type
_entity_poly.pdbx_seq_one_letter_code
_entity_poly.pdbx_strand_id
1 'polypeptide(L)'
;MGWLFFGIALVSIVAILINGYADDSEPVDNNLYSFKSSDHDCGDFATQEDAQLFYEASGGPDEDPHDLDRDGDGMACDWNP
;
A
#
# COMPACT_ATOMS: atom_id res chain seq x y z
N MET A 1 19.67 -47.53 -23.52
CA MET A 1 20.20 -46.29 -24.13
C MET A 1 19.34 -45.05 -23.81
N GLY A 2 18.85 -44.88 -22.58
CA GLY A 2 18.00 -43.71 -22.21
C GLY A 2 18.56 -42.81 -21.11
N TRP A 3 19.82 -42.99 -20.73
CA TRP A 3 20.44 -42.33 -19.56
C TRP A 3 21.16 -41.02 -19.91
N LEU A 4 20.64 -40.24 -20.86
CA LEU A 4 21.26 -38.97 -21.26
C LEU A 4 20.34 -37.74 -21.12
N PHE A 5 19.09 -37.90 -20.68
CA PHE A 5 18.16 -36.78 -20.54
C PHE A 5 17.95 -36.29 -19.09
N PHE A 6 18.30 -37.10 -18.08
CA PHE A 6 18.12 -36.69 -16.68
C PHE A 6 19.25 -35.78 -16.16
N GLY A 7 20.39 -35.70 -16.86
CA GLY A 7 21.52 -34.84 -16.46
C GLY A 7 21.34 -33.36 -16.79
N ILE A 8 20.39 -33.01 -17.66
CA ILE A 8 20.28 -31.66 -18.24
C ILE A 8 19.58 -30.69 -17.27
N ALA A 9 18.70 -31.21 -16.39
CA ALA A 9 17.96 -30.39 -15.43
C ALA A 9 18.84 -29.86 -14.27
N LEU A 10 19.90 -30.58 -13.90
CA LEU A 10 20.80 -30.13 -12.83
C LEU A 10 21.83 -29.10 -13.32
N VAL A 11 22.23 -29.18 -14.61
CA VAL A 11 23.20 -28.24 -15.20
C VAL A 11 22.60 -26.84 -15.33
N SER A 12 21.29 -26.71 -15.55
CA SER A 12 20.61 -25.41 -15.58
C SER A 12 20.55 -24.71 -14.23
N ILE A 13 20.47 -25.46 -13.12
CA ILE A 13 20.41 -24.84 -11.77
C ILE A 13 21.80 -24.32 -11.37
N VAL A 14 22.88 -24.99 -11.74
CA VAL A 14 24.25 -24.57 -11.40
C VAL A 14 24.69 -23.35 -12.22
N ALA A 15 24.24 -23.21 -13.47
CA ALA A 15 24.56 -22.04 -14.31
C ALA A 15 23.97 -20.72 -13.78
N ILE A 16 22.83 -20.77 -13.09
CA ILE A 16 22.20 -19.59 -12.46
C ILE A 16 23.10 -18.98 -11.38
N LEU A 17 23.96 -19.77 -10.73
CA LEU A 17 24.78 -19.31 -9.61
C LEU A 17 26.14 -18.71 -10.02
N ILE A 18 26.54 -18.78 -11.30
CA ILE A 18 27.89 -18.39 -11.71
C ILE A 18 27.91 -17.19 -12.68
N ASN A 19 26.88 -16.97 -13.51
CA ASN A 19 26.93 -15.91 -14.54
C ASN A 19 25.63 -15.10 -14.70
N GLY A 20 25.36 -14.21 -13.74
CA GLY A 20 24.56 -13.00 -13.99
C GLY A 20 23.06 -13.18 -14.13
N TYR A 21 22.34 -13.00 -13.02
CA TYR A 21 20.94 -12.57 -13.06
C TYR A 21 20.93 -11.06 -12.80
N ALA A 22 20.92 -10.27 -13.89
CA ALA A 22 20.61 -8.86 -13.79
C ALA A 22 19.10 -8.76 -13.56
N ASP A 23 18.73 -8.72 -12.29
CA ASP A 23 17.38 -8.47 -11.81
C ASP A 23 17.12 -6.96 -11.93
N ASP A 24 16.38 -6.54 -12.96
CA ASP A 24 15.79 -5.19 -13.06
C ASP A 24 14.53 -5.10 -12.16
N SER A 25 14.57 -5.71 -10.96
CA SER A 25 13.51 -5.49 -9.99
C SER A 25 13.72 -4.12 -9.34
N GLU A 26 12.74 -3.26 -9.52
CA GLU A 26 12.60 -2.04 -8.72
C GLU A 26 12.74 -2.42 -7.23
N PRO A 27 13.35 -1.57 -6.39
CA PRO A 27 13.58 -1.89 -5.00
C PRO A 27 12.27 -2.36 -4.36
N VAL A 28 12.24 -3.63 -3.96
CA VAL A 28 11.12 -4.20 -3.23
C VAL A 28 10.99 -3.42 -1.94
N ASP A 29 10.05 -2.50 -1.92
CA ASP A 29 9.57 -1.81 -0.75
C ASP A 29 8.95 -2.88 0.15
N ASN A 30 9.73 -3.30 1.13
CA ASN A 30 9.42 -4.26 2.18
C ASN A 30 8.35 -3.76 3.18
N ASN A 31 7.40 -2.97 2.69
CA ASN A 31 6.21 -2.48 3.36
C ASN A 31 4.93 -3.11 2.77
N LEU A 32 5.01 -4.39 2.39
CA LEU A 32 3.90 -5.18 1.82
C LEU A 32 2.78 -5.53 2.82
N TYR A 33 2.78 -4.94 4.01
CA TYR A 33 1.62 -4.93 4.89
C TYR A 33 1.42 -3.53 5.47
N SER A 34 1.50 -2.50 4.62
CA SER A 34 0.58 -1.39 4.82
C SER A 34 -0.82 -1.95 4.56
N PHE A 35 -1.39 -2.54 5.60
CA PHE A 35 -2.80 -2.36 5.88
C PHE A 35 -2.94 -0.84 5.97
N LYS A 36 -3.01 -0.17 4.81
CA LYS A 36 -3.44 1.21 4.74
C LYS A 36 -4.82 1.13 5.34
N SER A 37 -4.93 1.48 6.62
CA SER A 37 -6.08 2.25 7.06
C SER A 37 -6.25 3.25 5.94
N SER A 38 -7.27 3.04 5.09
CA SER A 38 -7.44 3.83 3.88
C SER A 38 -7.41 5.27 4.36
N ASP A 39 -6.33 5.96 4.03
CA ASP A 39 -6.20 7.34 4.41
C ASP A 39 -7.31 8.04 3.65
N HIS A 40 -8.28 8.56 4.39
CA HIS A 40 -9.49 9.11 3.82
C HIS A 40 -9.28 10.60 3.79
N ASP A 41 -9.10 11.13 2.59
CA ASP A 41 -8.96 12.56 2.39
C ASP A 41 -10.33 13.19 2.13
N CYS A 42 -10.43 14.50 2.32
CA CYS A 42 -11.64 15.26 1.99
C CYS A 42 -12.11 15.07 0.53
N GLY A 43 -11.20 14.74 -0.40
CA GLY A 43 -11.53 14.46 -1.79
C GLY A 43 -12.21 13.11 -2.05
N ASP A 44 -12.22 12.21 -1.06
CA ASP A 44 -12.86 10.90 -1.16
C ASP A 44 -14.37 10.95 -0.88
N PHE A 45 -14.85 12.03 -0.27
CA PHE A 45 -16.25 12.22 0.08
C PHE A 45 -16.98 13.07 -0.97
N ALA A 46 -18.19 12.65 -1.33
CA ALA A 46 -19.01 13.37 -2.29
C ALA A 46 -19.62 14.65 -1.68
N THR A 47 -19.79 14.68 -0.35
CA THR A 47 -20.38 15.78 0.40
C THR A 47 -19.66 15.98 1.73
N GLN A 48 -19.70 17.22 2.25
CA GLN A 48 -19.21 17.54 3.60
C GLN A 48 -19.96 16.72 4.67
N GLU A 49 -21.27 16.50 4.51
CA GLU A 49 -22.06 15.65 5.42
C GLU A 49 -21.52 14.21 5.49
N ASP A 50 -21.13 13.61 4.36
CA ASP A 50 -20.53 12.27 4.35
C ASP A 50 -19.17 12.25 5.07
N ALA A 51 -18.35 13.29 4.86
CA ALA A 51 -17.06 13.44 5.53
C ALA A 51 -17.22 13.62 7.05
N GLN A 52 -18.17 14.45 7.48
CA GLN A 52 -18.48 14.69 8.88
C GLN A 52 -18.93 13.41 9.59
N LEU A 53 -19.83 12.64 8.96
CA LEU A 53 -20.29 11.36 9.50
C LEU A 53 -19.13 10.38 9.66
N PHE A 54 -18.20 10.35 8.70
CA PHE A 54 -17.03 9.49 8.77
C PHE A 54 -16.02 9.95 9.84
N TYR A 55 -15.80 11.26 9.97
CA TYR A 55 -14.95 11.84 11.02
C TYR A 55 -15.48 11.51 12.41
N GLU A 56 -16.78 11.74 12.66
CA GLU A 56 -17.41 11.39 13.93
C GLU A 56 -17.36 9.88 14.21
N ALA A 57 -17.54 9.04 13.18
CA ALA A 57 -17.44 7.60 13.31
C ALA A 57 -16.00 7.11 13.58
N SER A 58 -15.00 7.86 13.12
CA SER A 58 -13.57 7.55 13.29
C SER A 58 -13.03 7.97 14.66
N GLY A 59 -13.75 8.82 15.39
CA GLY A 59 -13.38 9.32 16.71
C GLY A 59 -13.54 10.84 16.85
N GLY A 60 -13.68 11.55 15.74
CA GLY A 60 -13.94 12.99 15.68
C GLY A 60 -12.79 13.80 16.29
N PRO A 61 -13.08 14.88 17.03
CA PRO A 61 -12.05 15.83 17.50
C PRO A 61 -11.11 15.25 18.54
N ASP A 62 -11.48 14.13 19.18
CA ASP A 62 -10.63 13.44 20.14
C ASP A 62 -9.59 12.54 19.45
N GLU A 63 -9.98 11.92 18.34
CA GLU A 63 -9.15 11.01 17.55
C GLU A 63 -9.45 11.27 16.07
N ASP A 64 -8.63 12.13 15.45
CA ASP A 64 -8.66 12.40 14.00
C ASP A 64 -7.49 11.67 13.29
N PRO A 65 -7.59 10.34 13.10
CA PRO A 65 -6.53 9.56 12.46
C PRO A 65 -6.40 9.84 10.96
N HIS A 66 -7.38 10.53 10.38
CA HIS A 66 -7.47 10.83 8.95
C HIS A 66 -7.22 12.31 8.64
N ASP A 67 -6.89 13.13 9.66
CA ASP A 67 -6.56 14.55 9.53
C ASP A 67 -7.63 15.33 8.72
N LEU A 68 -8.90 14.96 8.93
CA LEU A 68 -10.06 15.51 8.23
C LEU A 68 -10.45 16.90 8.76
N ASP A 69 -10.10 17.21 10.02
CA ASP A 69 -10.34 18.47 10.70
C ASP A 69 -8.99 19.08 11.17
N ARG A 70 -8.24 19.61 10.20
CA ARG A 70 -6.90 20.16 10.44
C ARG A 70 -6.87 21.40 11.32
N ASP A 71 -7.94 22.17 11.34
CA ASP A 71 -8.08 23.37 12.15
C ASP A 71 -8.67 23.08 13.55
N GLY A 72 -9.24 21.90 13.75
CA GLY A 72 -9.69 21.39 15.04
C GLY A 72 -10.93 22.13 15.56
N ASP A 73 -11.81 22.55 14.66
CA ASP A 73 -13.05 23.25 15.00
C ASP A 73 -14.24 22.29 15.17
N GLY A 74 -14.03 21.00 14.89
CA GLY A 74 -15.01 19.93 14.97
C GLY A 74 -15.76 19.67 13.65
N MET A 75 -15.41 20.38 12.58
CA MET A 75 -16.02 20.25 11.26
C MET A 75 -15.04 19.64 10.26
N ALA A 76 -15.27 18.39 9.91
CA ALA A 76 -14.47 17.69 8.91
C ALA A 76 -14.63 18.35 7.53
N CYS A 77 -13.50 18.62 6.88
CA CYS A 77 -13.47 19.11 5.51
C CYS A 77 -14.28 20.40 5.28
N ASP A 78 -14.43 21.26 6.30
CA ASP A 78 -15.14 22.53 6.19
C ASP A 78 -14.46 23.49 5.20
N TRP A 79 -13.16 23.30 4.98
CA TRP A 79 -12.47 23.88 3.85
C TRP A 79 -12.81 23.12 2.56
N ASN A 80 -13.91 23.54 1.92
CA ASN A 80 -14.21 23.18 0.53
C ASN A 80 -13.40 24.11 -0.41
N PRO A 81 -12.27 23.67 -1.01
CA PRO A 81 -11.57 24.45 -2.04
C PRO A 81 -12.40 24.70 -3.30
#